data_AF-A0AAD3AZU8-F1
#
_entry.id   AF-A0AAD3AZU8-F1
#
_cell.length_a   1.000
_cell.length_b   1.000
_cell.length_c   1.000
_cell.angle_alpha   90.00
_cell.angle_beta   90.00
_cell.angle_gamma   90.00
#
_symmetry.space_group_name_H-M   'P 1'
#
loop_
_entity.id
_entity.type
_entity.pdbx_description
1 polymer ?
#
loop_
_entity_poly.entity_id
_entity_poly.type
_entity_poly.pdbx_seq_one_letter_code
_entity_poly.pdbx_strand_id
1 'polypeptide(L)' 'MTPEQQQELNQHIQAIAKILHQEAEAEKIQTLEGIETTIREQTLKYITPKLGFFLSQKRQELKPGDREK' A
#
# COMPACT_ATOMS: atom_id res chain seq x y z
N MET A 1 -16.81 -3.27 3.67
CA MET A 1 -16.71 -2.02 2.89
C MET A 1 -18.08 -1.72 2.32
N THR A 2 -18.52 -0.46 2.38
CA THR A 2 -19.67 -0.03 1.57
C THR A 2 -19.27 0.04 0.10
N PRO A 3 -20.22 0.04 -0.85
CA PRO A 3 -19.93 0.22 -2.27
C PRO A 3 -19.07 1.46 -2.57
N GLU A 4 -19.33 2.57 -1.86
CA GLU A 4 -18.61 3.82 -2.00
C GLU A 4 -17.15 3.67 -1.55
N GLN A 5 -16.92 3.02 -0.39
CA GLN A 5 -15.57 2.74 0.10
C GLN A 5 -14.80 1.82 -0.87
N GLN A 6 -15.47 0.84 -1.47
CA GLN A 6 -14.85 -0.05 -2.45
C GLN A 6 -14.43 0.72 -3.72
N GLN A 7 -15.28 1.65 -4.18
CA GLN A 7 -14.97 2.49 -5.34
C GLN A 7 -13.78 3.41 -5.06
N GLU A 8 -13.75 4.05 -3.90
CA GLU A 8 -12.64 4.89 -3.46
C GLU A 8 -11.33 4.08 -3.39
N LEU A 9 -11.36 2.90 -2.77
CA LEU A 9 -10.20 2.01 -2.73
C LEU A 9 -9.71 1.64 -4.13
N ASN A 10 -10.62 1.29 -5.05
CA ASN A 10 -10.26 0.95 -6.42
C ASN A 10 -9.60 2.12 -7.16
N GLN A 11 -10.07 3.36 -6.95
CA GLN A 11 -9.47 4.56 -7.53
C GLN A 11 -8.03 4.76 -7.02
N HIS A 12 -7.80 4.57 -5.72
CA HIS A 12 -6.46 4.66 -5.14
C HIS A 12 -5.53 3.55 -5.64
N ILE A 13 -6.02 2.31 -5.74
CA ILE A 13 -5.25 1.19 -6.28
C ILE A 13 -4.85 1.45 -7.73
N GLN A 14 -5.76 1.98 -8.57
CA GLN A 14 -5.43 2.31 -9.96
C GLN A 14 -4.35 3.40 -10.05
N ALA A 15 -4.41 4.42 -9.19
CA ALA A 15 -3.39 5.47 -9.16
C ALA A 15 -2.02 4.90 -8.74
N ILE A 16 -1.98 4.06 -7.71
CA ILE A 16 -0.76 3.38 -7.26
C ILE A 16 -0.21 2.46 -8.36
N ALA A 17 -1.06 1.68 -9.01
CA ALA A 17 -0.66 0.76 -10.07
C ALA A 17 0.00 1.50 -11.25
N LYS A 18 -0.53 2.66 -11.65
CA LYS A 18 0.09 3.49 -12.71
C LYS A 18 1.50 3.94 -12.34
N ILE A 19 1.72 4.35 -11.09
CA ILE A 19 3.04 4.79 -10.61
C ILE A 19 4.00 3.61 -10.57
N LEU A 20 3.59 2.49 -9.96
CA LEU A 20 4.45 1.33 -9.79
C LEU A 20 4.77 0.62 -11.12
N HIS A 21 3.86 0.65 -12.08
CA HIS A 21 4.12 0.14 -13.43
C HIS A 21 5.20 0.94 -14.17
N GLN A 22 5.31 2.26 -13.92
CA GLN A 22 6.39 3.08 -14.52
C GLN A 22 7.77 2.72 -13.98
N GLU A 23 7.87 2.21 -12.75
CA GLU A 23 9.13 1.74 -12.17
C GLU A 23 9.45 0.27 -12.49
N ALA A 24 8.47 -0.50 -13.01
CA ALA A 24 8.66 -1.90 -13.30
C ALA A 24 9.49 -2.11 -14.59
N GLU A 25 10.45 -3.02 -14.54
CA GLU A 25 11.19 -3.44 -15.74
C GLU A 25 10.25 -4.21 -16.69
N ALA A 26 10.25 -3.81 -17.97
CA ALA A 26 9.38 -4.39 -18.98
C ALA A 26 9.54 -5.91 -19.17
N GLU A 27 10.72 -6.46 -18.85
CA GLU A 27 10.99 -7.91 -18.92
C GLU A 27 10.32 -8.67 -17.77
N LYS A 28 10.22 -8.06 -16.57
CA LYS A 28 9.64 -8.71 -15.38
C LYS A 28 8.13 -8.82 -15.45
N ILE A 29 7.45 -8.05 -16.29
CA ILE A 29 5.98 -8.11 -16.42
C ILE A 29 5.50 -9.06 -17.52
N GLN A 30 6.40 -9.83 -18.15
CA GLN A 30 6.05 -10.76 -19.24
C GLN A 30 5.56 -12.13 -18.76
N THR A 31 5.89 -12.51 -17.51
CA THR A 31 5.51 -13.80 -16.92
C THR A 31 4.71 -13.59 -15.65
N LEU A 32 3.86 -14.56 -15.29
CA LEU A 32 3.10 -14.50 -14.04
C LEU A 32 4.02 -14.43 -12.82
N GLU A 33 5.14 -15.17 -12.85
CA GLU A 33 6.15 -15.14 -11.79
C GLU A 33 6.79 -13.76 -11.64
N GLY A 34 7.18 -13.14 -12.75
CA GLY A 34 7.79 -11.82 -12.72
C GLY A 34 6.81 -10.73 -12.29
N ILE A 35 5.54 -10.82 -12.72
CA ILE A 35 4.45 -9.93 -12.26
C ILE A 35 4.30 -10.05 -10.73
N GLU A 36 4.18 -11.28 -10.23
CA GLU A 36 4.00 -11.54 -8.80
C GLU A 36 5.18 -11.02 -7.97
N THR A 37 6.40 -11.34 -8.40
CA THR A 37 7.63 -10.91 -7.73
C THR A 37 7.74 -9.39 -7.70
N THR A 38 7.48 -8.74 -8.84
CA THR A 38 7.49 -7.27 -8.95
C THR A 38 6.46 -6.63 -8.02
N ILE A 39 5.22 -7.14 -8.00
CA ILE A 39 4.16 -6.64 -7.12
C ILE A 39 4.56 -6.81 -5.65
N ARG A 40 5.10 -7.98 -5.27
CA ARG A 40 5.53 -8.26 -3.89
C ARG A 40 6.63 -7.28 -3.47
N GLU A 41 7.68 -7.14 -4.26
CA GLU A 41 8.81 -6.25 -3.97
C GLU A 41 8.35 -4.79 -3.82
N GLN A 42 7.57 -4.29 -4.77
CA GLN A 42 7.09 -2.91 -4.75
C GLN A 42 6.14 -2.65 -3.58
N THR A 43 5.27 -3.61 -3.25
CA THR A 43 4.35 -3.50 -2.10
C THR A 43 5.12 -3.47 -0.79
N LEU A 44 6.10 -4.37 -0.62
CA LEU A 44 6.95 -4.40 0.57
C LEU A 44 7.79 -3.14 0.73
N LYS A 45 8.30 -2.59 -0.38
CA LYS A 45 9.16 -1.39 -0.36
C LYS A 45 8.37 -0.11 -0.08
N TYR A 46 7.22 0.08 -0.73
CA TYR A 46 6.54 1.38 -0.77
C TYR A 46 5.21 1.45 -0.03
N ILE A 47 4.47 0.35 0.05
CA ILE A 47 3.07 0.34 0.53
C ILE A 47 3.01 -0.14 1.98
N THR A 48 3.55 -1.33 2.26
CA THR A 48 3.48 -1.97 3.58
C THR A 48 4.00 -1.07 4.71
N PRO A 49 5.14 -0.35 4.57
CA PRO A 49 5.62 0.55 5.62
C PRO A 49 4.64 1.69 5.91
N LYS A 50 3.98 2.25 4.88
CA LYS A 50 3.00 3.34 5.06
C LYS A 50 1.75 2.85 5.78
N LEU A 51 1.27 1.65 5.44
CA LEU A 51 0.16 1.01 6.15
C LEU A 51 0.53 0.74 7.61
N GLY A 52 1.72 0.20 7.86
CA GLY A 52 2.22 -0.06 9.21
C GLY A 52 2.32 1.23 10.05
N PHE A 53 2.84 2.30 9.47
CA PHE A 53 2.93 3.60 10.13
C PHE A 53 1.55 4.17 10.46
N PHE A 54 0.62 4.15 9.49
CA PHE A 54 -0.75 4.61 9.70
C PHE A 54 -1.44 3.86 10.84
N LEU A 55 -1.34 2.53 10.87
CA LEU A 55 -1.91 1.71 11.94
C LEU A 55 -1.25 1.98 13.29
N SER A 56 0.07 2.20 13.32
CA SER A 56 0.81 2.57 14.53
C SER A 56 0.32 3.91 15.10
N GLN A 57 0.12 4.92 14.24
CA GLN A 57 -0.42 6.22 14.65
C GLN A 57 -1.85 6.08 15.18
N LYS A 58 -2.72 5.34 14.48
CA LYS A 58 -4.09 5.07 14.94
C LYS A 58 -4.12 4.38 16.31
N ARG A 59 -3.19 3.46 16.56
CA ARG A 59 -3.02 2.83 17.88
C ARG A 59 -2.63 3.85 18.96
N GLN A 60 -1.78 4.82 18.66
CA GLN A 60 -1.37 5.86 19.61
C GLN A 60 -2.53 6.82 19.92
N GLU A 61 -3.34 7.19 18.93
CA GLU A 61 -4.54 8.01 19.12
C GLU A 61 -5.56 7.33 20.05
N LEU A 62 -5.65 5.99 20.01
CA LEU A 62 -6.53 5.18 20.84
C LEU A 62 -6.04 4.99 22.28
N LYS A 63 -4.80 5.42 22.60
CA LYS A 63 -4.29 5.44 23.99
C LYS A 63 -4.39 6.86 24.54
N PRO A 64 -5.45 7.23 25.29
CA PRO A 64 -5.40 8.44 26.09
C PRO A 64 -4.52 8.17 27.31
N GLY A 65 -3.35 8.81 27.40
CA GLY A 65 -2.62 8.94 28.67
C GLY A 65 -1.22 8.33 28.78
N ASP A 66 -0.28 8.69 27.89
CA ASP A 66 1.14 8.82 28.27
C ASP A 66 1.64 10.22 27.81
N ARG A 67 0.81 11.23 28.06
CA ARG A 67 1.22 12.64 28.09
C ARG A 67 1.22 13.12 29.54
N GLU A 68 1.90 12.38 30.41
CA GLU A 68 2.38 12.92 31.69
C GLU A 68 3.89 12.63 31.79
N LYS A 69 4.64 13.71 31.54
CA LYS A 69 5.97 14.09 32.04
C LYS A 69 7.02 13.00 32.25
#